data_AF-A0A895AAH9-F1
#
_entry.id   AF-A0A895AAH9-F1
#
_cell.length_a   1.000
_cell.length_b   1.000
_cell.length_c   1.000
_cell.angle_alpha   90.00
_cell.angle_beta   90.00
_cell.angle_gamma   90.00
#
_symmetry.space_group_name_H-M   'P 1'
#
loop_
_entity.id
_entity.type
_entity.pdbx_description
1 polymer ?
#
loop_
_entity_poly.entity_id
_entity_poly.type
_entity_poly.pdbx_seq_one_letter_code
_entity_poly.pdbx_strand_id
1 'polypeptide(L)'
;MQRGQANLVALVVGVLLVGAAVTLAVGAGADAFARADRSPAEARLAASLADRLVSPRGPLAARENVLRADAVANATGDVCPATTACRVTVGDTTVAAAGTPAGGTTVRRIVVVADTHSQTRTGRATRLSGGGPALSLPRGTTTGSLTIRAPDCARVRTVRAGGRVILHAPRGLNGTYRVSPPGGEGTALSFTGRDCQPPQPVAAVVRVEAVRITEPAVMAVTVDA
;
A
#
# COMPACT_ATOMS: atom_id res chain seq x y z
N MET A 1 20.40 -38.73 72.01
CA MET A 1 20.25 -37.34 71.52
C MET A 1 20.55 -37.17 70.02
N GLN A 2 21.35 -38.02 69.35
CA GLN A 2 21.66 -37.87 67.91
C GLN A 2 20.49 -38.10 66.92
N ARG A 3 19.50 -38.94 67.25
CA ARG A 3 18.35 -39.20 66.35
C ARG A 3 17.39 -38.01 66.21
N GLY A 4 17.27 -37.17 67.24
CA GLY A 4 16.41 -35.98 67.20
C GLY A 4 16.96 -34.87 66.29
N GLN A 5 18.29 -34.73 66.22
CA GLN A 5 18.92 -33.73 65.35
C GLN A 5 18.95 -34.14 63.87
N ALA A 6 19.16 -35.43 63.57
CA ALA A 6 19.09 -35.92 62.19
C ALA A 6 17.71 -35.68 61.56
N ASN A 7 16.64 -35.86 62.35
CA ASN A 7 15.27 -35.64 61.88
C ASN A 7 14.97 -34.15 61.64
N LEU A 8 15.59 -33.26 62.42
CA LEU A 8 15.45 -31.81 62.30
C LEU A 8 16.17 -31.29 61.05
N VAL A 9 17.37 -31.79 60.74
CA VAL A 9 18.11 -31.45 59.52
C VAL A 9 17.36 -31.93 58.28
N ALA A 10 16.82 -33.16 58.30
CA ALA A 10 16.01 -33.69 57.20
C ALA A 10 14.75 -32.84 56.96
N LEU A 11 14.08 -32.37 58.02
CA LEU A 11 12.94 -31.48 57.93
C LEU A 11 13.30 -30.14 57.27
N VAL A 12 14.41 -29.51 57.70
CA VAL A 12 14.86 -28.23 57.15
C VAL A 12 15.16 -28.34 55.66
N VAL A 13 15.86 -29.40 55.24
CA VAL A 13 16.14 -29.66 53.82
C VAL A 13 14.85 -29.90 53.04
N GLY A 14 13.92 -30.67 53.59
CA GLY A 14 12.61 -30.91 52.98
C GLY A 14 11.82 -29.62 52.76
N VAL A 15 11.77 -28.74 53.77
CA VAL A 15 11.08 -27.44 53.67
C VAL A 15 11.75 -26.52 52.65
N LEU A 16 13.09 -26.48 52.60
CA LEU A 16 13.82 -25.69 51.59
C LEU A 16 13.54 -26.18 50.16
N LEU A 17 13.52 -27.50 49.94
CA LEU A 17 13.21 -28.08 48.63
C LEU A 17 11.76 -27.79 48.22
N VAL A 18 10.81 -27.93 49.14
CA VAL A 18 9.40 -27.60 48.87
C VAL A 18 9.23 -26.10 48.60
N GLY A 19 9.87 -25.24 49.40
CA GLY A 19 9.86 -23.79 49.18
C GLY A 19 10.42 -23.41 47.81
N ALA A 20 11.57 -23.98 47.43
CA ALA A 20 12.16 -23.78 46.11
C ALA A 20 11.22 -24.24 44.98
N ALA A 21 10.63 -25.44 45.10
CA ALA A 21 9.68 -25.96 44.12
C ALA A 21 8.42 -25.07 43.98
N VAL A 22 7.87 -24.58 45.09
CA VAL A 22 6.72 -23.66 45.08
C VAL A 22 7.08 -22.33 44.41
N THR A 23 8.24 -21.74 44.73
CA THR A 23 8.67 -20.48 44.09
C THR A 23 8.87 -20.64 42.58
N LEU A 24 9.44 -21.75 42.14
CA LEU A 24 9.60 -22.08 40.72
C LEU A 24 8.24 -22.27 40.03
N ALA A 25 7.31 -23.00 40.66
CA ALA A 25 5.98 -23.25 40.10
C ALA A 25 5.16 -21.95 39.99
N VAL A 26 5.20 -21.10 41.02
CA VAL A 26 4.51 -19.80 41.02
C VAL A 26 5.15 -18.85 40.00
N GLY A 27 6.48 -18.82 39.90
CA GLY A 27 7.20 -18.02 38.90
C GLY A 27 6.88 -18.44 37.47
N ALA A 28 6.90 -19.76 37.19
CA ALA A 28 6.54 -20.29 35.88
C ALA A 28 5.07 -20.03 35.54
N GLY A 29 4.16 -20.16 36.52
CA GLY A 29 2.75 -19.82 36.35
C GLY A 29 2.55 -18.33 36.02
N ALA A 30 3.20 -17.43 36.77
CA ALA A 30 3.10 -16.00 36.57
C ALA A 30 3.61 -15.56 35.18
N ASP A 31 4.72 -16.13 34.70
CA ASP A 31 5.23 -15.86 33.35
C ASP A 31 4.28 -16.40 32.26
N ALA A 32 3.69 -17.58 32.48
CA ALA A 32 2.71 -18.15 31.57
C ALA A 32 1.45 -17.28 31.45
N PHE A 33 0.91 -16.79 32.57
CA PHE A 33 -0.22 -15.86 32.56
C PHE A 33 0.16 -14.51 31.94
N ALA A 34 1.32 -13.95 32.28
CA ALA A 34 1.79 -12.69 31.71
C ALA A 34 2.01 -12.78 30.18
N ARG A 35 2.46 -13.93 29.66
CA ARG A 35 2.57 -14.18 28.21
C ARG A 35 1.20 -14.40 27.58
N ALA A 36 0.30 -15.11 28.26
CA ALA A 36 -1.07 -15.35 27.81
C ALA A 36 -1.90 -14.07 27.73
N ASP A 37 -1.70 -13.10 28.63
CA ASP A 37 -2.39 -11.80 28.61
C ASP A 37 -1.79 -10.81 27.61
N ARG A 38 -0.47 -10.89 27.35
CA ARG A 38 0.18 -10.07 26.33
C ARG A 38 -0.20 -10.49 24.91
N SER A 39 -0.34 -11.79 24.62
CA SER A 39 -0.60 -12.25 23.24
C SER A 39 -1.89 -11.69 22.61
N PRO A 40 -3.05 -11.56 23.29
CA PRO A 40 -4.26 -10.96 22.72
C PRO A 40 -4.12 -9.45 22.53
N ALA A 41 -3.41 -8.77 23.43
CA ALA A 41 -3.17 -7.33 23.33
C ALA A 41 -2.23 -7.02 22.16
N GLU A 42 -1.10 -7.73 22.05
CA GLU A 42 -0.19 -7.68 20.91
C GLU A 42 -0.89 -8.04 19.61
N ALA A 43 -1.71 -9.10 19.58
CA ALA A 43 -2.47 -9.51 18.40
C ALA A 43 -3.41 -8.41 17.91
N ARG A 44 -4.15 -7.77 18.83
CA ARG A 44 -5.04 -6.64 18.51
C ARG A 44 -4.26 -5.43 17.99
N LEU A 45 -3.15 -5.10 18.64
CA LEU A 45 -2.28 -4.00 18.19
C LEU A 45 -1.71 -4.28 16.81
N ALA A 46 -1.11 -5.46 16.59
CA ALA A 46 -0.57 -5.88 15.30
C ALA A 46 -1.63 -5.88 14.20
N ALA A 47 -2.85 -6.36 14.50
CA ALA A 47 -3.96 -6.35 13.55
C ALA A 47 -4.42 -4.92 13.21
N SER A 48 -4.63 -4.08 14.22
CA SER A 48 -5.04 -2.69 14.01
C SER A 48 -4.00 -1.88 13.23
N LEU A 49 -2.71 -2.13 13.48
CA LEU A 49 -1.62 -1.51 12.75
C LEU A 49 -1.57 -2.02 11.31
N ALA A 50 -1.68 -3.34 11.10
CA ALA A 50 -1.74 -3.91 9.75
C ALA A 50 -2.91 -3.32 8.95
N ASP A 51 -4.11 -3.22 9.54
CA ASP A 51 -5.29 -2.63 8.91
C ASP A 51 -5.08 -1.14 8.58
N ARG A 52 -4.47 -0.37 9.49
CA ARG A 52 -4.14 1.03 9.25
C ARG A 52 -3.17 1.21 8.10
N LEU A 53 -2.14 0.36 7.99
CA LEU A 53 -1.10 0.47 6.96
C LEU A 53 -1.63 0.16 5.56
N VAL A 54 -2.60 -0.77 5.43
CA VAL A 54 -3.20 -1.14 4.15
C VAL A 54 -4.48 -0.36 3.80
N SER A 55 -5.02 0.41 4.73
CA SER A 55 -6.21 1.25 4.52
C SER A 55 -5.95 2.32 3.46
N PRO A 56 -6.95 2.73 2.64
CA PRO A 56 -6.79 3.84 1.68
C PRO A 56 -6.30 5.17 2.27
N ARG A 57 -6.45 5.38 3.59
CA ARG A 57 -5.96 6.57 4.31
C ARG A 57 -4.68 6.29 5.11
N GLY A 58 -4.12 5.10 4.96
CA GLY A 58 -2.90 4.65 5.60
C GLY A 58 -1.66 5.35 5.04
N PRO A 59 -0.56 5.43 5.83
CA PRO A 59 0.65 6.13 5.40
C PRO A 59 1.32 5.46 4.19
N LEU A 60 1.19 4.14 4.07
CA LEU A 60 1.86 3.35 3.03
C LEU A 60 0.97 3.08 1.81
N ALA A 61 -0.35 3.20 1.93
CA ALA A 61 -1.29 2.75 0.92
C ALA A 61 -1.57 3.80 -0.17
N ALA A 62 -1.67 3.35 -1.41
CA ALA A 62 -2.25 4.11 -2.53
C ALA A 62 -3.78 3.92 -2.58
N ARG A 63 -4.21 2.70 -2.25
CA ARG A 63 -5.59 2.21 -2.15
C ARG A 63 -5.57 0.99 -1.23
N GLU A 64 -6.74 0.47 -0.90
CA GLU A 64 -6.84 -0.70 -0.03
C GLU A 64 -5.98 -1.87 -0.56
N ASN A 65 -5.14 -2.43 0.33
CA ASN A 65 -4.20 -3.52 0.04
C ASN A 65 -3.16 -3.25 -1.07
N VAL A 66 -3.00 -2.00 -1.51
CA VAL A 66 -1.96 -1.64 -2.49
C VAL A 66 -1.10 -0.52 -1.94
N LEU A 67 0.15 -0.85 -1.67
CA LEU A 67 1.15 0.03 -1.07
C LEU A 67 1.85 0.84 -2.15
N ARG A 68 2.22 2.09 -1.85
CA ARG A 68 3.03 2.92 -2.73
C ARG A 68 4.51 2.55 -2.56
N ALA A 69 5.20 2.28 -3.66
CA ALA A 69 6.60 1.86 -3.63
C ALA A 69 7.51 2.89 -2.94
N ASP A 70 7.28 4.18 -3.20
CA ASP A 70 7.98 5.30 -2.56
C ASP A 70 7.71 5.36 -1.05
N ALA A 71 6.46 5.14 -0.63
CA ALA A 71 6.11 5.16 0.78
C ALA A 71 6.72 3.98 1.54
N VAL A 72 6.74 2.80 0.91
CA VAL A 72 7.38 1.60 1.47
C VAL A 72 8.90 1.77 1.55
N ALA A 73 9.53 2.32 0.51
CA ALA A 73 10.98 2.54 0.48
C ALA A 73 11.47 3.59 1.49
N ASN A 74 10.63 4.60 1.76
CA ASN A 74 10.94 5.68 2.70
C ASN A 74 10.31 5.49 4.09
N ALA A 75 9.71 4.33 4.35
CA ALA A 75 9.09 4.05 5.63
C ALA A 75 10.16 4.03 6.74
N THR A 76 9.81 4.56 7.90
CA THR A 76 10.64 4.62 9.10
C THR A 76 9.89 4.02 10.28
N GLY A 77 10.56 3.91 11.43
CA GLY A 77 9.93 3.47 12.68
C GLY A 77 8.72 4.30 13.11
N ASP A 78 8.47 5.48 12.53
CA ASP A 78 7.34 6.36 12.88
C ASP A 78 5.97 5.77 12.53
N VAL A 79 5.93 4.73 11.68
CA VAL A 79 4.70 3.98 11.42
C VAL A 79 4.33 3.05 12.57
N CYS A 80 5.30 2.71 13.43
CA CYS A 80 5.10 1.90 14.61
C CYS A 80 4.60 2.75 15.80
N PRO A 81 3.91 2.13 16.79
CA PRO A 81 3.58 2.80 18.04
C PRO A 81 4.85 3.21 18.80
N ALA A 82 4.85 4.42 19.38
CA ALA A 82 6.05 4.99 20.02
C ALA A 82 6.55 4.20 21.25
N THR A 83 5.66 3.48 21.93
CA THR A 83 5.96 2.82 23.22
C THR A 83 6.17 1.32 23.11
N THR A 84 6.19 0.75 21.90
CA THR A 84 6.13 -0.70 21.70
C THR A 84 7.10 -1.14 20.62
N ALA A 85 7.83 -2.24 20.86
CA ALA A 85 8.72 -2.78 19.85
C ALA A 85 7.90 -3.34 18.68
N CYS A 86 8.28 -2.97 17.47
CA CYS A 86 7.49 -3.20 16.27
C CYS A 86 8.41 -3.41 15.06
N ARG A 87 7.99 -4.32 14.18
CA ARG A 87 8.65 -4.56 12.89
C ARG A 87 7.58 -4.73 11.82
N VAL A 88 7.73 -4.01 10.72
CA VAL A 88 6.91 -4.15 9.52
C VAL A 88 7.80 -4.67 8.40
N THR A 89 7.39 -5.76 7.76
CA THR A 89 8.04 -6.31 6.59
C THR A 89 7.07 -6.37 5.42
N VAL A 90 7.60 -6.27 4.20
CA VAL A 90 6.86 -6.52 2.95
C VAL A 90 7.69 -7.50 2.13
N GLY A 91 7.16 -8.70 1.92
CA GLY A 91 7.96 -9.84 1.50
C GLY A 91 9.09 -10.09 2.51
N ASP A 92 10.31 -10.21 2.02
CA ASP A 92 11.51 -10.46 2.84
C ASP A 92 12.20 -9.17 3.31
N THR A 93 11.68 -8.00 2.93
CA THR A 93 12.30 -6.71 3.26
C THR A 93 11.68 -6.12 4.52
N THR A 94 12.50 -5.73 5.50
CA THR A 94 12.04 -4.91 6.63
C THR A 94 11.91 -3.47 6.16
N VAL A 95 10.69 -2.93 6.22
CA VAL A 95 10.38 -1.59 5.71
C VAL A 95 10.29 -0.56 6.82
N ALA A 96 9.96 -1.00 8.04
CA ALA A 96 10.00 -0.16 9.23
C ALA A 96 10.27 -1.01 10.47
N ALA A 97 10.99 -0.44 11.43
CA ALA A 97 11.17 -1.04 12.74
C ALA A 97 11.33 0.04 13.81
N ALA A 98 10.80 -0.23 15.00
CA ALA A 98 11.02 0.55 16.21
C ALA A 98 11.32 -0.43 17.36
N GLY A 99 12.42 -0.23 18.08
CA GLY A 99 12.90 -1.20 19.07
C GLY A 99 13.31 -2.55 18.45
N THR A 100 13.38 -3.60 19.27
CA THR A 100 13.82 -4.95 18.86
C THR A 100 12.82 -6.01 19.35
N PRO A 101 11.83 -6.41 18.54
CA PRO A 101 10.92 -7.49 18.91
C PRO A 101 11.66 -8.83 18.95
N ALA A 102 11.64 -9.50 20.10
CA ALA A 102 12.33 -10.77 20.37
C ALA A 102 11.36 -11.96 20.57
N GLY A 103 10.07 -11.70 20.80
CA GLY A 103 9.05 -12.75 20.99
C GLY A 103 7.62 -12.36 20.63
N GLY A 104 7.42 -11.20 20.02
CA GLY A 104 6.09 -10.62 19.78
C GLY A 104 5.19 -11.32 18.75
N THR A 105 3.92 -10.95 18.77
CA THR A 105 2.88 -11.48 17.88
C THR A 105 2.96 -10.89 16.47
N THR A 106 2.78 -11.72 15.44
CA THR A 106 2.84 -11.31 14.02
C THR A 106 1.51 -11.50 13.29
N VAL A 107 1.01 -10.45 12.65
CA VAL A 107 -0.14 -10.46 11.74
C VAL A 107 0.32 -10.30 10.30
N ARG A 108 -0.29 -11.03 9.36
CA ARG A 108 0.07 -11.03 7.94
C ARG A 108 -1.10 -10.61 7.05
N ARG A 109 -0.82 -9.88 5.98
CA ARG A 109 -1.78 -9.46 4.95
C ARG A 109 -1.16 -9.60 3.56
N ILE A 110 -1.95 -10.02 2.58
CA ILE A 110 -1.53 -9.99 1.17
C ILE A 110 -1.69 -8.55 0.69
N VAL A 111 -0.62 -7.99 0.16
CA VAL A 111 -0.57 -6.64 -0.39
C VAL A 111 0.04 -6.67 -1.78
N VAL A 112 -0.12 -5.58 -2.51
CA VAL A 112 0.61 -5.38 -3.76
C VAL A 112 1.37 -4.06 -3.67
N VAL A 113 2.64 -4.04 -4.10
CA VAL A 113 3.41 -2.80 -4.17
C VAL A 113 3.20 -2.17 -5.54
N ALA A 114 2.95 -0.87 -5.55
CA ALA A 114 2.61 -0.12 -6.74
C ALA A 114 3.58 1.05 -6.89
N ASP A 115 4.30 1.05 -8.01
CA ASP A 115 5.22 2.11 -8.39
C ASP A 115 4.53 3.09 -9.34
N THR A 116 4.43 4.35 -8.92
CA THR A 116 3.82 5.40 -9.73
C THR A 116 4.90 6.06 -10.55
N HIS A 117 4.80 5.96 -11.87
CA HIS A 117 5.74 6.61 -12.78
C HIS A 117 5.00 7.47 -13.80
N SER A 118 5.56 8.64 -14.07
CA SER A 118 5.04 9.54 -15.09
C SER A 118 5.47 9.05 -16.47
N GLN A 119 4.51 8.77 -17.35
CA GLN A 119 4.75 8.47 -18.77
C GLN A 119 4.22 9.60 -19.65
N THR A 120 4.98 9.96 -20.69
CA THR A 120 4.50 10.83 -21.76
C THR A 120 4.25 10.00 -23.01
N ARG A 121 3.06 10.13 -23.60
CA ARG A 121 2.69 9.54 -24.88
C ARG A 121 2.26 10.63 -25.84
N THR A 122 2.68 10.51 -27.09
CA THR A 122 2.32 11.44 -28.15
C THR A 122 1.58 10.67 -29.23
N GLY A 123 0.45 11.22 -29.66
CA GLY A 123 -0.38 10.67 -30.72
C GLY A 123 -0.78 11.76 -31.71
N ARG A 124 -1.19 11.35 -32.90
CA ARG A 124 -1.77 12.24 -33.90
C ARG A 124 -3.09 11.67 -34.38
N ALA A 125 -4.14 12.49 -34.37
CA ALA A 125 -5.43 12.13 -34.93
C ALA A 125 -5.58 12.83 -36.29
N THR A 126 -5.66 12.06 -37.38
CA THR A 126 -5.80 12.60 -38.74
C THR A 126 -7.26 12.75 -39.17
N ARG A 127 -8.19 12.11 -38.45
CA ARG A 127 -9.64 12.28 -38.61
C ARG A 127 -10.31 12.40 -37.25
N LEU A 128 -11.10 13.45 -37.09
CA LEU A 128 -11.96 13.72 -35.95
C LEU A 128 -13.41 13.29 -36.24
N SER A 129 -13.82 13.33 -37.51
CA SER A 129 -15.11 12.78 -37.94
C SER A 129 -15.07 11.25 -37.82
N GLY A 130 -15.99 10.67 -37.05
CA GLY A 130 -16.08 9.22 -36.83
C GLY A 130 -15.36 8.67 -35.59
N GLY A 131 -14.56 9.48 -34.87
CA GLY A 131 -14.14 9.17 -33.50
C GLY A 131 -13.19 7.98 -33.32
N GLY A 132 -12.23 7.77 -34.23
CA GLY A 132 -11.25 6.69 -34.15
C GLY A 132 -10.22 6.85 -33.00
N PRO A 133 -9.61 5.75 -32.54
CA PRO A 133 -8.57 5.78 -31.52
C PRO A 133 -7.30 6.43 -32.09
N ALA A 134 -6.75 7.39 -31.36
CA ALA A 134 -5.55 8.12 -31.77
C ALA A 134 -4.36 7.93 -30.82
N LEU A 135 -4.62 7.48 -29.60
CA LEU A 135 -3.59 7.27 -28.58
C LEU A 135 -4.05 6.23 -27.57
N SER A 136 -3.20 5.28 -27.20
CA SER A 136 -3.49 4.32 -26.13
C SER A 136 -2.83 4.76 -24.84
N LEU A 137 -3.61 4.74 -23.75
CA LEU A 137 -3.08 5.00 -22.42
C LEU A 137 -2.43 3.74 -21.84
N PRO A 138 -1.33 3.89 -21.10
CA PRO A 138 -0.79 2.81 -20.29
C PRO A 138 -1.84 2.20 -19.37
N ARG A 139 -1.67 0.92 -19.05
CA ARG A 139 -2.49 0.25 -18.04
C ARG A 139 -2.29 0.94 -16.69
N GLY A 140 -3.36 1.08 -15.92
CA GLY A 140 -3.30 1.68 -14.58
C GLY A 140 -3.14 3.20 -14.56
N THR A 141 -3.42 3.91 -15.66
CA THR A 141 -3.53 5.38 -15.62
C THR A 141 -4.72 5.81 -14.78
N THR A 142 -4.48 6.60 -13.74
CA THR A 142 -5.51 7.13 -12.82
C THR A 142 -5.76 8.62 -13.04
N THR A 143 -4.72 9.38 -13.39
CA THR A 143 -4.79 10.82 -13.65
C THR A 143 -3.74 11.23 -14.68
N GLY A 144 -3.96 12.38 -15.32
CA GLY A 144 -3.01 12.94 -16.26
C GLY A 144 -3.36 14.33 -16.75
N SER A 145 -2.45 14.87 -17.56
CA SER A 145 -2.62 16.08 -18.35
C SER A 145 -2.61 15.73 -19.83
N LEU A 146 -3.60 16.23 -20.56
CA LEU A 146 -3.76 16.07 -21.99
C LEU A 146 -3.60 17.44 -22.66
N THR A 147 -2.53 17.60 -23.43
CA THR A 147 -2.31 18.76 -24.28
C THR A 147 -2.80 18.45 -25.69
N ILE A 148 -3.78 19.20 -26.16
CA ILE A 148 -4.34 19.12 -27.50
C ILE A 148 -3.86 20.34 -28.28
N ARG A 149 -3.29 20.11 -29.46
CA ARG A 149 -2.89 21.15 -30.41
C ARG A 149 -3.57 20.87 -31.75
N ALA A 150 -4.66 21.59 -32.00
CA ALA A 150 -5.37 21.52 -33.26
C ALA A 150 -4.97 22.71 -34.16
N PRO A 151 -4.81 22.51 -35.48
CA PRO A 151 -4.70 23.62 -36.43
C PRO A 151 -6.01 24.41 -36.49
N ASP A 152 -5.96 25.67 -36.91
CA ASP A 152 -7.13 26.59 -36.90
C ASP A 152 -8.32 26.09 -37.74
N CYS A 153 -8.06 25.29 -38.77
CA CYS A 153 -9.09 24.67 -39.61
C CYS A 153 -9.80 23.47 -38.95
N ALA A 154 -9.24 22.88 -37.89
CA ALA A 154 -9.81 21.75 -37.16
C ALA A 154 -10.37 22.18 -35.80
N ARG A 155 -11.36 21.46 -35.29
CA ARG A 155 -11.92 21.72 -33.96
C ARG A 155 -12.25 20.44 -33.24
N VAL A 156 -11.41 20.04 -32.29
CA VAL A 156 -11.69 18.96 -31.34
C VAL A 156 -12.77 19.46 -30.36
N ARG A 157 -13.86 18.72 -30.17
CA ARG A 157 -14.92 19.09 -29.21
C ARG A 157 -15.04 18.10 -28.07
N THR A 158 -14.81 16.83 -28.34
CA THR A 158 -15.02 15.76 -27.37
C THR A 158 -13.81 14.86 -27.36
N VAL A 159 -13.34 14.50 -26.17
CA VAL A 159 -12.36 13.44 -25.96
C VAL A 159 -13.05 12.31 -25.21
N ARG A 160 -12.88 11.09 -25.72
CA ARG A 160 -13.36 9.89 -25.06
C ARG A 160 -12.20 8.99 -24.67
N ALA A 161 -12.35 8.29 -23.57
CA ALA A 161 -11.44 7.25 -23.09
C ALA A 161 -12.24 5.97 -22.93
N GLY A 162 -11.94 4.94 -23.73
CA GLY A 162 -12.69 3.69 -23.71
C GLY A 162 -14.19 3.89 -24.00
N GLY A 163 -14.51 4.85 -24.88
CA GLY A 163 -15.89 5.20 -25.23
C GLY A 163 -16.60 6.18 -24.28
N ARG A 164 -16.08 6.42 -23.07
CA ARG A 164 -16.64 7.40 -22.12
C ARG A 164 -16.11 8.80 -22.39
N VAL A 165 -16.99 9.80 -22.37
CA VAL A 165 -16.59 11.21 -22.51
C VAL A 165 -15.84 11.65 -21.27
N ILE A 166 -14.58 12.07 -21.45
CA ILE A 166 -13.73 12.60 -20.37
C ILE A 166 -13.50 14.11 -20.46
N LEU A 167 -13.67 14.68 -21.67
CA LEU A 167 -13.65 16.12 -21.90
C LEU A 167 -14.68 16.47 -22.97
N HIS A 168 -15.40 17.57 -22.77
CA HIS A 168 -16.29 18.13 -23.77
C HIS A 168 -16.28 19.65 -23.71
N ALA A 169 -16.04 20.30 -24.85
CA ALA A 169 -16.17 21.74 -25.02
C ALA A 169 -16.81 22.03 -26.39
N PRO A 170 -18.03 22.59 -26.44
CA PRO A 170 -18.71 22.92 -27.70
C PRO A 170 -17.92 23.91 -28.56
N ARG A 171 -17.25 24.86 -27.90
CA ARG A 171 -16.35 25.85 -28.51
C ARG A 171 -14.99 25.26 -28.90
N GLY A 172 -14.70 24.02 -28.57
CA GLY A 172 -13.48 23.33 -28.95
C GLY A 172 -12.44 23.25 -27.84
N LEU A 173 -11.55 22.27 -27.96
CA LEU A 173 -10.46 21.94 -27.05
C LEU A 173 -9.13 22.23 -27.75
N ASN A 174 -8.35 23.16 -27.23
CA ASN A 174 -7.00 23.50 -27.70
C ASN A 174 -6.22 24.08 -26.51
N GLY A 175 -5.22 23.35 -26.02
CA GLY A 175 -4.53 23.65 -24.76
C GLY A 175 -4.36 22.41 -23.89
N THR A 176 -4.03 22.63 -22.61
CA THR A 176 -3.75 21.55 -21.64
C THR A 176 -4.93 21.37 -20.69
N TYR A 177 -5.36 20.12 -20.51
CA TYR A 177 -6.51 19.76 -19.69
C TYR A 177 -6.15 18.64 -18.72
N ARG A 178 -6.66 18.71 -17.48
CA ARG A 178 -6.55 17.59 -16.54
C ARG A 178 -7.61 16.53 -16.89
N VAL A 179 -7.20 15.26 -16.91
CA VAL A 179 -8.06 14.13 -17.25
C VAL A 179 -7.92 13.02 -16.22
N SER A 180 -9.05 12.38 -15.90
CA SER A 180 -9.12 11.18 -15.06
C SER A 180 -9.87 10.11 -15.84
N PRO A 181 -9.18 9.37 -16.73
CA PRO A 181 -9.82 8.35 -17.53
C PRO A 181 -10.37 7.24 -16.62
N PRO A 182 -11.45 6.55 -17.03
CA PRO A 182 -11.94 5.39 -16.31
C PRO A 182 -10.81 4.36 -16.23
N GLY A 183 -10.41 3.99 -15.01
CA GLY A 183 -9.35 3.02 -14.77
C GLY A 183 -9.67 1.71 -15.48
N GLY A 184 -8.79 1.27 -16.36
CA GLY A 184 -9.02 0.11 -17.23
C GLY A 184 -7.80 -0.21 -18.07
N GLU A 185 -7.72 -1.45 -18.51
CA GLU A 185 -6.58 -1.98 -19.24
C GLU A 185 -6.51 -1.36 -20.66
N GLY A 186 -5.42 -0.66 -20.98
CA GLY A 186 -5.13 -0.20 -22.36
C GLY A 186 -6.19 0.75 -22.94
N THR A 187 -6.64 1.73 -22.16
CA THR A 187 -7.75 2.61 -22.54
C THR A 187 -7.36 3.51 -23.73
N ALA A 188 -8.03 3.32 -24.87
CA ALA A 188 -7.82 4.15 -26.04
C ALA A 188 -8.51 5.51 -25.92
N LEU A 189 -7.77 6.58 -26.23
CA LEU A 189 -8.29 7.93 -26.41
C LEU A 189 -8.75 8.13 -27.85
N SER A 190 -9.97 8.63 -28.00
CA SER A 190 -10.52 9.08 -29.28
C SER A 190 -10.98 10.52 -29.21
N PHE A 191 -10.86 11.21 -30.35
CA PHE A 191 -11.17 12.62 -30.50
C PHE A 191 -12.32 12.77 -31.49
N THR A 192 -13.29 13.61 -31.18
CA THR A 192 -14.39 13.92 -32.09
C THR A 192 -14.53 15.42 -32.27
N GLY A 193 -14.82 15.84 -33.50
CA GLY A 193 -14.74 17.24 -33.87
C GLY A 193 -14.99 17.49 -35.35
N ARG A 194 -14.63 18.69 -35.79
CA ARG A 194 -14.64 19.08 -37.21
C ARG A 194 -13.22 18.95 -37.78
N ASP A 195 -13.11 18.32 -38.93
CA ASP A 195 -11.85 18.17 -39.67
C ASP A 195 -11.51 19.40 -40.53
N CYS A 196 -10.22 19.57 -40.81
CA CYS A 196 -9.74 20.42 -41.90
C CYS A 196 -10.09 19.81 -43.27
N GLN A 197 -10.19 20.65 -44.28
CA GLN A 197 -10.21 20.22 -45.68
C GLN A 197 -9.07 20.94 -46.43
N PRO A 198 -8.03 20.23 -46.90
CA PRO A 198 -7.78 18.79 -46.75
C PRO A 198 -7.45 18.39 -45.28
N PRO A 199 -7.55 17.09 -44.92
CA PRO A 199 -7.27 16.62 -43.57
C PRO A 199 -5.86 16.98 -43.10
N GLN A 200 -5.75 17.52 -41.89
CA GLN A 200 -4.49 17.81 -41.22
C GLN A 200 -4.46 17.12 -39.85
N PRO A 201 -3.30 16.64 -39.39
CA PRO A 201 -3.20 15.94 -38.12
C PRO A 201 -3.38 16.89 -36.94
N VAL A 202 -4.26 16.53 -36.01
CA VAL A 202 -4.30 17.10 -34.67
C VAL A 202 -3.25 16.40 -33.81
N ALA A 203 -2.33 17.16 -33.21
CA ALA A 203 -1.36 16.61 -32.29
C ALA A 203 -1.94 16.56 -30.87
N ALA A 204 -1.78 15.41 -30.23
CA ALA A 204 -2.12 15.23 -28.83
C ALA A 204 -0.89 14.70 -28.08
N VAL A 205 -0.52 15.38 -27.00
CA VAL A 205 0.49 14.91 -26.06
C VAL A 205 -0.24 14.65 -24.76
N VAL A 206 -0.19 13.42 -24.27
CA VAL A 206 -0.70 13.08 -22.95
C VAL A 206 0.47 12.78 -22.05
N ARG A 207 0.52 13.44 -20.90
CA ARG A 207 1.39 13.06 -19.79
C ARG A 207 0.50 12.49 -18.71
N VAL A 208 0.72 11.23 -18.39
CA VAL A 208 -0.09 10.49 -17.43
C VAL A 208 0.78 9.95 -16.32
N GLU A 209 0.19 9.83 -15.14
CA GLU A 209 0.73 9.01 -14.07
C GLU A 209 0.17 7.61 -14.26
N ALA A 210 1.07 6.67 -14.53
CA ALA A 210 0.74 5.26 -14.68
C ALA A 210 1.25 4.52 -13.46
N VAL A 211 0.38 3.69 -12.88
CA VAL A 211 0.74 2.83 -11.77
C VAL A 211 1.22 1.49 -12.33
N ARG A 212 2.48 1.14 -12.07
CA ARG A 212 3.01 -0.20 -12.27
C ARG A 212 2.76 -1.00 -11.00
N ILE A 213 1.97 -2.05 -11.12
CA ILE A 213 1.65 -2.95 -10.02
C ILE A 213 2.68 -4.09 -10.06
N THR A 214 3.37 -4.38 -8.96
CA THR A 214 4.28 -5.52 -8.84
C THR A 214 3.51 -6.81 -8.54
N GLU A 215 4.22 -7.92 -8.39
CA GLU A 215 3.64 -9.16 -7.89
C GLU A 215 3.12 -8.99 -6.45
N PRO A 216 2.10 -9.77 -6.04
CA PRO A 216 1.63 -9.80 -4.66
C PRO A 216 2.75 -10.17 -3.69
N ALA A 217 2.79 -9.50 -2.55
CA ALA A 217 3.71 -9.75 -1.46
C ALA A 217 2.94 -9.90 -0.15
N VAL A 218 3.56 -10.51 0.86
CA VAL A 218 3.00 -10.59 2.21
C VAL A 218 3.56 -9.44 3.04
N MET A 219 2.69 -8.56 3.53
CA MET A 219 3.05 -7.62 4.58
C MET A 219 2.90 -8.31 5.93
N ALA A 220 3.93 -8.29 6.76
CA ALA A 220 3.89 -8.77 8.13
C ALA A 220 4.11 -7.64 9.11
N VAL A 221 3.32 -7.61 10.18
CA VAL A 221 3.44 -6.66 11.29
C VAL A 221 3.65 -7.46 12.55
N THR A 222 4.83 -7.32 13.16
CA THR A 222 5.20 -7.92 14.43
C THR A 222 5.18 -6.86 15.51
N VAL A 223 4.52 -7.12 16.64
CA VAL A 223 4.45 -6.23 17.81
C VAL A 223 4.85 -7.02 19.05
N ASP A 224 5.75 -6.47 19.86
CA ASP A 224 6.26 -7.04 21.10
C ASP A 224 6.16 -5.98 22.20
N ALA A 225 5.27 -6.22 23.18
CA ALA A 225 4.83 -5.25 24.17
C ALA A 225 5.08 -5.71 25.61
#